data_AF-A0A9W8DKQ0-F1
#
_entry.id   AF-A0A9W8DKQ0-F1
#
_cell.length_a   1.000
_cell.length_b   1.000
_cell.length_c   1.000
_cell.angle_alpha   90.00
_cell.angle_beta   90.00
_cell.angle_gamma   90.00
#
_symmetry.space_group_name_H-M   'P 1'
#
loop_
_entity.id
_entity.type
_entity.pdbx_description
1 polymer ?
#
loop_
_entity_poly.entity_id
_entity_poly.type
_entity_poly.pdbx_seq_one_letter_code
_entity_poly.pdbx_strand_id
1 'polypeptide(L)'
;MHYFYSTLRATDNGVLKRYIEQAQASYNTAMTAYVKTVIRRPLGKLLEFFEGIEGVLKTGEASEVGYHQSYTKANLRKVLAQYQGEELRRNIKALHKRVEKHFPDSGPVRSLVWKEIYFELVHQYERYTELIAKCYPGEHLSLGFNIVDLQTWCDS
;
A
#
# COMPACT_ATOMS: atom_id res chain seq x y z
N MET A 1 -8.37 -16.92 -14.28
CA MET A 1 -9.16 -16.84 -13.03
C MET A 1 -10.41 -15.95 -13.15
N HIS A 2 -10.31 -14.70 -13.62
CA HIS A 2 -11.51 -13.85 -13.85
C HIS A 2 -12.53 -14.48 -14.81
N TYR A 3 -12.05 -15.07 -15.92
CA TYR A 3 -12.90 -15.81 -16.88
C TYR A 3 -13.65 -16.98 -16.23
N PHE A 4 -12.97 -17.74 -15.36
CA PHE A 4 -13.55 -18.88 -14.67
C PHE A 4 -14.68 -18.47 -13.70
N TYR A 5 -14.49 -17.38 -12.97
CA TYR A 5 -15.51 -16.79 -12.10
C TYR A 5 -16.74 -16.28 -12.89
N SER A 6 -16.52 -15.60 -14.02
CA SER A 6 -17.63 -15.09 -14.84
C SER A 6 -18.48 -16.20 -15.45
N THR A 7 -17.87 -17.33 -15.82
CA THR A 7 -18.58 -18.46 -16.44
C THR A 7 -19.36 -19.29 -15.41
N LEU A 8 -18.81 -19.49 -14.21
CA LEU A 8 -19.46 -20.29 -13.16
C LEU A 8 -20.64 -19.58 -12.48
N ARG A 9 -20.67 -18.25 -12.47
CA ARG A 9 -21.77 -17.47 -11.88
C ARG A 9 -23.12 -17.68 -12.59
N ALA A 10 -23.11 -18.15 -13.84
CA ALA A 10 -24.32 -18.41 -14.63
C ALA A 10 -25.00 -19.75 -14.31
N THR A 11 -24.39 -20.61 -13.48
CA THR A 11 -24.90 -21.94 -13.16
C THR A 11 -25.28 -22.01 -11.67
N ASP A 12 -26.56 -21.80 -11.37
CA ASP A 12 -27.07 -21.90 -9.99
C ASP A 12 -27.10 -23.37 -9.54
N ASN A 13 -25.99 -23.83 -8.99
CA ASN A 13 -25.84 -25.16 -8.41
C ASN A 13 -25.14 -25.02 -7.06
N GLY A 14 -25.80 -25.44 -5.98
CA GLY A 14 -25.30 -25.31 -4.60
C GLY A 14 -23.92 -25.95 -4.35
N VAL A 15 -23.50 -26.91 -5.19
CA VAL A 15 -22.15 -27.50 -5.14
C VAL A 15 -21.09 -26.50 -5.63
N LEU A 16 -21.39 -25.70 -6.65
CA LEU A 16 -20.48 -24.71 -7.23
C LEU A 16 -20.27 -23.50 -6.30
N LYS A 17 -21.22 -23.21 -5.40
CA LYS A 17 -21.12 -22.09 -4.46
C LYS A 17 -19.84 -22.16 -3.61
N ARG A 18 -19.52 -23.34 -3.07
CA ARG A 18 -18.29 -23.55 -2.28
C ARG A 18 -17.02 -23.31 -3.10
N TYR A 19 -16.99 -23.75 -4.35
CA TYR A 19 -15.84 -23.53 -5.24
C TYR A 19 -15.71 -22.05 -5.64
N ILE A 20 -16.82 -21.36 -5.83
CA ILE A 20 -16.84 -19.91 -6.09
C ILE A 20 -16.31 -19.14 -4.88
N GLU A 21 -16.78 -19.45 -3.67
CA GLU A 21 -16.30 -18.85 -2.42
C GLU A 21 -14.79 -19.08 -2.22
N GLN A 22 -14.33 -20.32 -2.44
CA GLN A 22 -12.90 -20.66 -2.34
C GLN A 22 -12.06 -19.92 -3.40
N ALA A 23 -12.55 -19.83 -4.65
CA ALA A 23 -11.87 -19.12 -5.71
C ALA A 23 -11.80 -17.61 -5.42
N GLN A 24 -12.86 -17.03 -4.86
CA GLN A 24 -12.90 -15.63 -4.45
C GLN A 24 -11.92 -15.36 -3.30
N ALA A 25 -11.87 -16.23 -2.28
CA ALA A 25 -10.91 -16.12 -1.20
C ALA A 25 -9.47 -16.18 -1.72
N SER A 26 -9.16 -17.17 -2.57
CA SER A 26 -7.84 -17.30 -3.19
C SER A 26 -7.47 -16.10 -4.05
N TYR A 27 -8.44 -15.54 -4.79
CA TYR A 27 -8.26 -14.33 -5.58
C TYR A 27 -7.92 -13.13 -4.69
N ASN A 28 -8.66 -12.93 -3.60
CA ASN A 28 -8.42 -11.83 -2.66
C ASN A 28 -7.04 -11.96 -2.01
N THR A 29 -6.65 -13.16 -1.57
CA THR A 29 -5.31 -13.40 -1.03
C THR A 29 -4.22 -13.09 -2.05
N ALA A 30 -4.39 -13.55 -3.29
CA ALA A 30 -3.44 -13.26 -4.37
C ALA A 30 -3.37 -11.76 -4.70
N MET A 31 -4.52 -11.06 -4.70
CA MET A 31 -4.60 -9.62 -4.92
C MET A 31 -3.86 -8.85 -3.84
N THR A 32 -4.14 -9.12 -2.56
CA THR A 32 -3.44 -8.48 -1.43
C THR A 32 -1.93 -8.73 -1.48
N ALA A 33 -1.51 -9.96 -1.77
CA ALA A 33 -0.09 -10.30 -1.90
C ALA A 33 0.56 -9.56 -3.06
N TYR A 34 -0.12 -9.48 -4.21
CA TYR A 34 0.35 -8.73 -5.38
C TYR A 34 0.51 -7.25 -5.04
N VAL A 35 -0.52 -6.61 -4.49
CA VAL A 35 -0.53 -5.18 -4.12
C VAL A 35 0.65 -4.88 -3.21
N LYS A 36 0.80 -5.62 -2.09
CA LYS A 36 1.91 -5.46 -1.15
C LYS A 36 3.29 -5.59 -1.82
N THR A 37 3.42 -6.53 -2.76
CA THR A 37 4.67 -6.75 -3.48
C THR A 37 5.00 -5.59 -4.42
N VAL A 38 4.01 -5.10 -5.18
CA VAL A 38 4.27 -4.07 -6.19
C VAL A 38 4.51 -2.69 -5.59
N ILE A 39 3.87 -2.34 -4.47
CA ILE A 39 4.10 -1.06 -3.77
C ILE A 39 5.45 -1.02 -3.05
N ARG A 40 6.00 -2.18 -2.64
CA ARG A 40 7.29 -2.23 -1.94
C ARG A 40 8.44 -1.72 -2.79
N ARG A 41 8.37 -1.88 -4.11
CA ARG A 41 9.45 -1.43 -4.99
C ARG A 41 9.57 0.10 -5.12
N PRO A 42 8.49 0.87 -5.33
CA PRO A 42 8.54 2.33 -5.28
C PRO A 42 8.69 2.89 -3.85
N LEU A 43 8.10 2.25 -2.83
CA LEU A 43 7.98 2.80 -1.48
C LEU A 43 8.82 2.06 -0.43
N GLY A 44 9.77 1.22 -0.85
CA GLY A 44 10.41 0.22 0.01
C GLY A 44 11.03 0.80 1.28
N LYS A 45 11.84 1.86 1.16
CA LYS A 45 12.48 2.47 2.33
C LYS A 45 11.49 3.11 3.29
N LEU A 46 10.41 3.69 2.77
CA LEU A 46 9.35 4.28 3.60
C LEU A 46 8.63 3.16 4.38
N LEU A 47 8.22 2.10 3.67
CA LEU A 47 7.58 0.92 4.25
C LEU A 47 8.46 0.28 5.33
N GLU A 48 9.72 0.00 5.00
CA GLU A 48 10.68 -0.63 5.92
C GLU A 48 10.91 0.20 7.19
N PHE A 49 10.96 1.53 7.07
CA PHE A 49 11.12 2.40 8.22
C PHE A 49 9.94 2.30 9.19
N PHE A 50 8.71 2.37 8.68
CA PHE A 50 7.50 2.31 9.51
C PHE A 50 7.19 0.90 10.02
N GLU A 51 7.41 -0.15 9.21
CA GLU A 51 7.37 -1.54 9.68
C GLU A 51 8.37 -1.78 10.82
N GLY A 52 9.53 -1.12 10.75
CA GLY A 52 10.52 -1.11 11.82
C GLY A 52 10.04 -0.44 13.11
N ILE A 53 9.40 0.72 13.01
CA ILE A 53 8.77 1.41 14.15
C ILE A 53 7.73 0.50 14.81
N GLU A 54 6.85 -0.12 14.02
CA GLU A 54 5.85 -1.07 14.54
C GLU A 54 6.50 -2.27 15.22
N GLY A 55 7.63 -2.75 14.70
CA GLY A 55 8.45 -3.77 15.34
C GLY A 55 8.90 -3.38 16.75
N VAL A 56 9.38 -2.15 16.93
CA VAL A 56 9.77 -1.61 18.24
C VAL A 56 8.55 -1.47 19.16
N LEU A 57 7.43 -0.97 18.63
CA LEU A 57 6.18 -0.77 19.38
C LEU A 57 5.53 -2.07 19.88
N LYS A 58 5.92 -3.24 19.36
CA LYS A 58 5.45 -4.54 19.87
C LYS A 58 5.99 -4.85 21.27
N THR A 59 7.15 -4.29 21.63
CA THR A 59 7.85 -4.62 22.88
C THR A 59 8.24 -3.41 23.73
N GLY A 60 8.07 -2.20 23.21
CA GLY A 60 8.42 -0.94 23.89
C GLY A 60 7.35 0.13 23.75
N GLU A 61 7.58 1.25 24.43
CA GLU A 61 6.63 2.37 24.43
C GLU A 61 6.84 3.33 23.25
N ALA A 62 5.79 4.05 22.85
CA ALA A 62 5.90 5.02 21.75
C ALA A 62 6.86 6.18 22.06
N SER A 63 6.96 6.57 23.33
CA SER A 63 7.91 7.57 23.84
C SER A 63 9.38 7.16 23.61
N GLU A 64 9.66 5.86 23.53
CA GLU A 64 11.01 5.31 23.40
C GLU A 64 11.50 5.23 21.94
N VAL A 65 10.58 5.19 20.97
CA VAL A 65 10.90 5.02 19.54
C VAL A 65 11.90 6.07 19.05
N GLY A 66 11.72 7.33 19.44
CA GLY A 66 12.59 8.43 19.03
C GLY A 66 14.02 8.35 19.58
N TYR A 67 14.25 7.53 20.61
CA TYR A 67 15.57 7.27 21.20
C TYR A 67 16.27 6.05 20.58
N HIS A 68 15.55 5.22 19.83
CA HIS A 68 16.14 4.08 19.12
C HIS A 68 17.03 4.58 17.97
N GLN A 69 18.29 4.12 17.90
CA GLN A 69 19.29 4.65 16.95
C GLN A 69 18.82 4.65 15.49
N SER A 70 18.06 3.62 15.09
CA SER A 70 17.50 3.48 13.73
C SER A 70 16.29 4.39 13.47
N TYR A 71 15.52 4.76 14.49
CA TYR A 71 14.24 5.47 14.36
C TYR A 71 14.27 6.86 15.02
N THR A 72 15.45 7.47 15.11
CA THR A 72 15.55 8.85 15.59
C THR A 72 14.77 9.83 14.71
N LYS A 73 14.41 10.98 15.29
CA LYS A 73 13.79 12.12 14.57
C LYS A 73 14.58 12.53 13.31
N ALA A 74 15.91 12.49 13.38
CA ALA A 74 16.77 12.82 12.25
C ALA A 74 16.65 11.78 11.11
N ASN A 75 16.52 10.50 11.45
CA ASN A 75 16.30 9.45 10.46
C ASN A 75 14.90 9.53 9.85
N LEU A 76 13.87 9.81 10.65
CA LEU A 76 12.52 10.07 10.13
C LEU A 76 12.55 11.20 9.10
N ARG A 77 13.17 12.34 9.41
CA ARG A 77 13.33 13.46 8.46
C ARG A 77 14.02 13.04 7.16
N LYS A 78 15.11 12.26 7.24
CA LYS A 78 15.84 11.76 6.06
C LYS A 78 15.00 10.82 5.21
N VAL A 79 14.17 9.98 5.82
CA VAL A 79 13.26 9.09 5.09
C VAL A 79 12.15 9.91 4.42
N LEU A 80 11.49 10.80 5.15
CA LEU A 80 10.44 11.66 4.60
C LEU A 80 10.94 12.53 3.43
N ALA A 81 12.17 13.04 3.51
CA ALA A 81 12.78 13.83 2.45
C ALA A 81 13.00 13.05 1.14
N GLN A 82 13.10 11.71 1.17
CA GLN A 82 13.18 10.89 -0.04
C GLN A 82 11.82 10.73 -0.74
N TYR A 83 10.72 11.05 -0.05
CA TYR A 83 9.36 10.87 -0.52
C TYR A 83 8.57 12.19 -0.51
N GLN A 84 9.20 13.23 -1.07
CA GLN A 84 8.51 14.50 -1.35
C GLN A 84 7.60 14.34 -2.57
N GLY A 85 6.54 15.17 -2.65
CA GLY A 85 5.44 14.97 -3.59
C GLY A 85 5.83 14.69 -5.05
N GLU A 86 6.84 15.37 -5.60
CA GLU A 86 7.32 15.10 -6.97
C GLU A 86 7.97 13.73 -7.15
N GLU A 87 8.80 13.29 -6.21
CA GLU A 87 9.47 11.98 -6.30
C GLU A 87 8.45 10.85 -6.07
N LEU A 88 7.52 11.04 -5.14
CA LEU A 88 6.42 10.11 -4.92
C LEU A 88 5.51 10.01 -6.15
N ARG A 89 5.17 11.14 -6.78
CA ARG A 89 4.42 11.17 -8.03
C ARG A 89 5.11 10.37 -9.13
N ARG A 90 6.43 10.52 -9.30
CA ARG A 90 7.21 9.73 -10.27
C ARG A 90 7.15 8.24 -9.96
N ASN A 91 7.27 7.87 -8.69
CA ASN A 91 7.18 6.50 -8.22
C ASN A 91 5.80 5.88 -8.48
N ILE A 92 4.71 6.62 -8.27
CA ILE A 92 3.33 6.20 -8.58
C ILE A 92 3.14 6.00 -10.09
N LYS A 93 3.64 6.93 -10.93
CA LYS A 93 3.61 6.76 -12.40
C LYS A 93 4.38 5.52 -12.86
N ALA A 94 5.53 5.23 -12.26
CA ALA A 94 6.30 4.03 -12.54
C ALA A 94 5.56 2.76 -12.10
N LEU A 95 4.83 2.83 -10.99
CA LEU A 95 3.97 1.74 -10.50
C LEU A 95 2.80 1.49 -11.47
N HIS A 96 2.12 2.53 -11.96
CA HIS A 96 1.07 2.42 -12.96
C HIS A 96 1.56 1.69 -14.22
N LYS A 97 2.68 2.14 -14.79
CA LYS A 97 3.30 1.49 -15.96
C LYS A 97 3.66 0.02 -15.70
N ARG A 98 4.01 -0.34 -14.47
CA ARG A 98 4.28 -1.75 -14.12
C ARG A 98 3.00 -2.57 -14.11
N VAL A 99 1.91 -2.04 -13.56
CA VAL A 99 0.60 -2.70 -13.59
C VAL A 99 0.14 -2.90 -15.02
N GLU A 100 0.31 -1.90 -15.89
CA GLU A 100 0.01 -2.02 -17.33
C GLU A 100 0.77 -3.16 -17.98
N LYS A 101 2.07 -3.31 -17.68
CA LYS A 101 2.92 -4.38 -18.22
C LYS A 101 2.55 -5.77 -17.69
N HIS A 102 2.10 -5.88 -16.45
CA HIS A 102 1.72 -7.17 -15.86
C HIS A 102 0.35 -7.66 -16.38
N PHE A 103 -0.51 -6.75 -16.86
CA PHE A 103 -1.86 -7.07 -17.33
C PHE A 103 -2.15 -6.43 -18.70
N PRO A 104 -1.40 -6.78 -19.76
CA PRO A 104 -1.48 -6.10 -21.06
C PRO A 104 -2.86 -6.18 -21.70
N ASP A 105 -3.53 -7.35 -21.60
CA ASP A 105 -4.76 -7.65 -22.34
C ASP A 105 -6.03 -7.62 -21.47
N SER A 106 -5.96 -7.04 -20.26
CA SER A 106 -7.11 -7.02 -19.35
C SER A 106 -7.34 -5.64 -18.73
N GLY A 107 -8.10 -4.80 -19.46
CA GLY A 107 -8.54 -3.50 -18.97
C GLY A 107 -9.26 -3.56 -17.61
N PRO A 108 -10.31 -4.40 -17.45
CA PRO A 108 -11.05 -4.50 -16.19
C PRO A 108 -10.18 -4.95 -15.01
N VAL A 109 -9.27 -5.91 -15.22
CA VAL A 109 -8.36 -6.36 -14.15
C VAL A 109 -7.36 -5.27 -13.81
N ARG A 110 -6.83 -4.52 -14.78
CA ARG A 110 -5.97 -3.35 -14.51
C ARG A 110 -6.67 -2.32 -13.65
N SER A 111 -7.89 -1.91 -14.01
CA SER A 111 -8.65 -0.93 -13.25
C SER A 111 -8.92 -1.40 -11.82
N LEU A 112 -9.26 -2.68 -11.65
CA LEU A 112 -9.49 -3.26 -10.33
C LEU A 112 -8.19 -3.30 -9.50
N VAL A 113 -7.10 -3.82 -10.05
CA VAL A 113 -5.79 -3.85 -9.40
C VAL A 113 -5.33 -2.44 -9.01
N TRP A 114 -5.52 -1.46 -9.90
CA TRP A 114 -5.13 -0.08 -9.65
C TRP A 114 -5.92 0.53 -8.50
N LYS A 115 -7.23 0.27 -8.43
CA LYS A 115 -8.08 0.67 -7.32
C LYS A 115 -7.61 0.08 -5.98
N GLU A 116 -7.25 -1.20 -5.96
CA GLU A 116 -6.71 -1.85 -4.75
C GLU A 116 -5.35 -1.26 -4.34
N ILE A 117 -4.49 -0.92 -5.30
CA ILE A 117 -3.23 -0.21 -5.04
C ILE A 117 -3.49 1.16 -4.42
N TYR A 118 -4.44 1.93 -4.97
CA TYR A 118 -4.81 3.24 -4.42
C TYR A 118 -5.28 3.12 -2.96
N PHE A 119 -6.17 2.16 -2.66
CA PHE A 119 -6.62 1.94 -1.29
C PHE A 119 -5.49 1.57 -0.34
N GLU A 120 -4.56 0.72 -0.77
CA GLU A 120 -3.39 0.40 0.05
C GLU A 120 -2.51 1.64 0.26
N LEU A 121 -2.31 2.49 -0.75
CA LEU A 121 -1.54 3.73 -0.61
C LEU A 121 -2.16 4.68 0.42
N VAL A 122 -3.49 4.85 0.38
CA VAL A 122 -4.23 5.65 1.37
C VAL A 122 -4.12 5.03 2.76
N HIS A 123 -4.30 3.72 2.87
CA HIS A 123 -4.16 3.02 4.15
C HIS A 123 -2.76 3.19 4.76
N GLN A 124 -1.71 3.07 3.95
CA GLN A 124 -0.33 3.30 4.38
C GLN A 124 -0.12 4.76 4.81
N TYR A 125 -0.66 5.73 4.07
CA TYR A 125 -0.59 7.15 4.42
C TYR A 125 -1.20 7.44 5.80
N GLU A 126 -2.40 6.94 6.06
CA GLU A 126 -3.10 7.10 7.35
C GLU A 126 -2.28 6.46 8.47
N ARG A 127 -1.86 5.20 8.26
CA ARG A 127 -1.04 4.45 9.22
C ARG A 127 0.25 5.18 9.58
N TYR A 128 0.96 5.72 8.60
CA TYR A 128 2.19 6.47 8.85
C TYR A 128 1.94 7.79 9.58
N THR A 129 0.85 8.48 9.24
CA THR A 129 0.46 9.72 9.92
C THR A 129 0.17 9.47 11.39
N GLU A 130 -0.55 8.38 11.71
CA GLU A 130 -0.80 7.95 13.08
C GLU A 130 0.49 7.58 13.82
N LEU A 131 1.38 6.82 13.19
CA LEU A 131 2.67 6.43 13.78
C LEU A 131 3.56 7.64 14.06
N ILE A 132 3.61 8.62 13.15
CA ILE A 132 4.36 9.87 13.37
C ILE A 132 3.79 10.62 14.58
N ALA A 133 2.46 10.82 14.61
CA ALA A 133 1.80 11.54 15.70
C ALA A 133 2.03 10.85 17.06
N LYS A 134 1.99 9.52 17.08
CA LYS A 134 2.16 8.71 18.29
C LYS A 134 3.60 8.68 18.79
N CYS A 135 4.58 8.53 17.90
CA CYS A 135 5.98 8.27 18.28
C CYS A 135 6.86 9.52 18.34
N TYR A 136 6.42 10.63 17.72
CA TYR A 136 7.18 11.88 17.67
C TYR A 136 6.30 13.10 18.02
N PRO A 137 5.67 13.11 19.21
CA PRO A 137 4.81 14.22 19.61
C PRO A 137 5.58 15.54 19.72
N GLY A 138 4.92 16.65 19.35
CA GLY A 138 5.46 18.00 19.47
C GLY A 138 6.42 18.43 18.35
N GLU A 139 6.64 17.60 17.33
CA GLU A 139 7.37 18.01 16.13
C GLU A 139 6.41 18.27 14.97
N HIS A 140 6.68 19.30 14.15
CA HIS A 140 5.99 19.54 12.88
C HIS A 140 6.50 18.58 11.78
N LEU A 141 6.52 17.28 12.06
CA LEU A 141 6.86 16.24 11.08
C LEU A 141 5.58 15.68 10.46
N SER A 142 5.52 15.66 9.15
CA SER A 142 4.42 15.08 8.39
C SER A 142 4.93 14.49 7.09
N LEU A 143 4.12 13.67 6.45
CA LEU A 143 4.35 13.27 5.07
C LEU A 143 4.32 14.52 4.17
N GLY A 144 5.20 14.56 3.17
CA GLY A 144 5.31 15.70 2.23
C GLY A 144 4.24 15.71 1.14
N PHE A 145 3.12 15.06 1.39
CA PHE A 145 1.98 14.87 0.49
C PHE A 145 0.74 14.55 1.33
N ASN A 146 -0.45 14.62 0.74
CA ASN A 146 -1.72 14.25 1.38
C ASN A 146 -2.56 13.30 0.49
N ILE A 147 -3.75 12.93 0.95
CA ILE A 147 -4.67 12.03 0.22
C ILE A 147 -5.12 12.63 -1.12
N VAL A 148 -5.32 13.96 -1.19
CA VAL A 148 -5.71 14.64 -2.43
C VAL A 148 -4.60 14.54 -3.48
N ASP A 149 -3.34 14.66 -3.05
CA ASP A 149 -2.19 14.46 -3.93
C ASP A 149 -2.16 13.01 -4.47
N LEU A 150 -2.34 12.01 -3.60
CA LEU A 150 -2.40 10.60 -4.00
C LEU A 150 -3.52 10.34 -5.01
N GLN A 151 -4.71 10.87 -4.76
CA GLN A 151 -5.84 10.76 -5.68
C GLN A 151 -5.49 11.38 -7.03
N THR A 152 -5.00 12.62 -7.01
CA THR A 152 -4.60 13.34 -8.24
C THR A 152 -3.57 12.55 -9.04
N TRP A 153 -2.58 11.94 -8.39
CA TRP A 153 -1.55 11.17 -9.07
C TRP A 153 -2.00 9.80 -9.55
N CYS A 154 -3.00 9.20 -8.91
CA CYS A 154 -3.57 7.93 -9.34
C CYS A 154 -4.59 8.09 -10.47
N ASP A 155 -5.22 9.26 -10.56
CA ASP A 155 -6.16 9.62 -11.63
C ASP A 155 -5.46 10.19 -12.89
N SER A 156 -4.16 10.53 -12.79
CA SER A 156 -3.31 11.09 -13.87
C SER A 156 -2.61 10.02 -14.72
#